data_AF-A0A940TPN8-F1
#
_entry.id   AF-A0A940TPN8-F1
#
_cell.length_a   1.000
_cell.length_b   1.000
_cell.length_c   1.000
_cell.angle_alpha   90.00
_cell.angle_beta   90.00
_cell.angle_gamma   90.00
#
_symmetry.space_group_name_H-M   'P 1'
#
loop_
_entity.id
_entity.type
_entity.pdbx_description
1 polymer ?
#
loop_
_entity_poly.entity_id
_entity_poly.type
_entity_poly.pdbx_seq_one_letter_code
_entity_poly.pdbx_strand_id
1 'polypeptide(L)'
;MKPEEEILKTRYQTYALVWVTLILLTGITLSAAGRELGGWTVLIALVIAGTKSGLVLTYFMHLRSERLTVFKIIIPLVLAVFLVFILLTFSDLAFRGGVK
;
A
#
# COMPACT_ATOMS: atom_id res chain seq x y z
N MET A 1 9.61 -20.93 -33.98
CA MET A 1 9.01 -20.74 -32.65
C MET A 1 9.87 -19.72 -31.92
N LYS A 2 9.39 -18.47 -31.77
CA LYS A 2 10.23 -17.33 -31.35
C LYS A 2 10.36 -17.33 -29.81
N PRO A 3 11.58 -17.40 -29.25
CA PRO A 3 11.82 -17.47 -27.81
C PRO A 3 11.35 -16.22 -27.03
N GLU A 4 10.95 -15.18 -27.76
CA GLU A 4 10.56 -13.86 -27.26
C GLU A 4 9.14 -13.87 -26.65
N GLU A 5 8.22 -14.70 -27.18
CA GLU A 5 6.83 -14.76 -26.71
C GLU A 5 6.68 -15.47 -25.35
N GLU A 6 7.54 -16.44 -25.06
CA GLU A 6 7.49 -17.21 -23.80
C GLU A 6 7.96 -16.35 -22.60
N ILE A 7 8.96 -15.48 -22.83
CA ILE A 7 9.49 -14.54 -21.84
C ILE A 7 8.47 -13.43 -21.52
N LEU A 8 7.65 -13.01 -22.49
CA LEU A 8 6.58 -12.06 -22.25
C LEU A 8 5.45 -12.69 -21.43
N LYS A 9 5.04 -13.91 -21.78
CA LYS A 9 3.93 -14.63 -21.11
C LYS A 9 4.14 -14.79 -19.61
N THR A 10 5.35 -15.15 -19.18
CA THR A 10 5.70 -15.34 -17.76
C THR A 10 5.66 -14.04 -16.93
N ARG A 11 6.04 -12.90 -17.52
CA ARG A 11 5.93 -11.59 -16.86
C ARG A 11 4.48 -11.15 -16.69
N TYR A 12 3.66 -11.28 -17.73
CA TYR A 12 2.23 -10.94 -17.65
C TYR A 12 1.46 -11.81 -16.66
N GLN A 13 1.79 -13.10 -16.57
CA GLN A 13 1.18 -14.01 -15.59
C GLN A 13 1.42 -13.56 -14.14
N THR A 14 2.62 -13.07 -13.83
CA THR A 14 2.94 -12.56 -12.48
C THR A 14 2.07 -11.35 -12.14
N TYR A 15 1.99 -10.37 -13.05
CA TYR A 15 1.15 -9.19 -12.86
C TYR A 15 -0.35 -9.52 -12.74
N ALA A 16 -0.84 -10.45 -13.55
CA ALA A 16 -2.22 -10.92 -13.48
C ALA A 16 -2.54 -11.58 -12.12
N LEU A 17 -1.63 -12.39 -11.58
CA LEU A 17 -1.81 -13.03 -10.27
C LEU A 17 -1.86 -11.98 -9.15
N VAL A 18 -0.95 -10.99 -9.16
CA VAL A 18 -0.99 -9.88 -8.18
C VAL A 18 -2.26 -9.05 -8.30
N TRP A 19 -2.74 -8.79 -9.51
CA TRP A 19 -3.99 -8.08 -9.74
C TRP A 19 -5.19 -8.80 -9.11
N VAL A 20 -5.28 -10.13 -9.28
CA VAL A 20 -6.33 -10.94 -8.64
C VAL A 20 -6.23 -10.88 -7.12
N THR A 21 -5.02 -10.97 -6.55
CA THR A 21 -4.80 -10.82 -5.11
C THR A 21 -5.25 -9.45 -4.59
N LEU A 22 -5.02 -8.37 -5.34
CA LEU A 22 -5.49 -7.03 -4.98
C LEU A 22 -7.01 -6.91 -5.00
N ILE A 23 -7.67 -7.54 -5.95
CA ILE A 23 -9.14 -7.59 -6.01
C ILE A 23 -9.69 -8.34 -4.80
N LEU A 24 -9.11 -9.49 -4.46
CA LEU A 24 -9.49 -10.25 -3.27
C LEU A 24 -9.32 -9.43 -1.99
N LEU A 25 -8.17 -8.78 -1.81
CA LEU A 25 -7.94 -7.87 -0.67
C LEU A 25 -8.97 -6.75 -0.61
N THR A 26 -9.36 -6.20 -1.77
CA THR A 26 -10.37 -5.14 -1.85
C THR A 26 -11.76 -5.66 -1.47
N GLY A 27 -12.13 -6.86 -1.93
CA GLY A 27 -13.37 -7.53 -1.53
C GLY A 27 -13.42 -7.80 -0.02
N ILE A 28 -12.28 -8.19 0.57
CA ILE A 28 -12.15 -8.36 2.03
C ILE A 28 -12.36 -7.03 2.74
N THR A 29 -11.74 -5.93 2.29
CA THR A 29 -11.97 -4.61 2.90
C THR A 29 -13.41 -4.16 2.79
N LEU A 30 -14.07 -4.39 1.65
CA LEU A 30 -15.48 -4.02 1.47
C LEU A 30 -16.40 -4.82 2.39
N SER A 31 -16.11 -6.12 2.55
CA SER A 31 -16.85 -7.00 3.44
C SER A 31 -16.62 -6.68 4.92
N ALA A 32 -15.43 -6.19 5.27
CA ALA A 32 -15.09 -5.74 6.61
C ALA A 32 -15.64 -4.34 6.92
N ALA A 33 -15.76 -3.45 5.92
CA ALA A 33 -16.23 -2.08 6.09
C ALA A 33 -17.68 -1.98 6.60
N GLY A 34 -18.52 -2.97 6.28
CA GLY A 34 -19.89 -3.06 6.79
C GLY A 34 -20.02 -3.73 8.16
N ARG A 35 -18.93 -4.24 8.76
CA ARG A 35 -18.95 -4.86 10.08
C ARG A 35 -18.36 -3.89 11.10
N GLU A 36 -19.21 -3.42 12.01
CA GLU A 36 -18.84 -2.68 13.21
C GLU A 36 -18.01 -3.58 14.14
N LEU A 37 -16.70 -3.71 13.89
CA LEU A 37 -15.77 -4.49 14.72
C LEU A 37 -15.28 -3.69 15.95
N GLY A 38 -16.03 -2.66 16.35
CA GLY A 38 -15.69 -1.77 17.46
C GLY A 38 -14.32 -1.11 17.26
N GLY A 39 -13.55 -0.98 18.35
CA GLY A 39 -12.23 -0.33 18.34
C GLY A 39 -11.15 -1.03 17.48
N TRP A 40 -11.34 -2.29 17.12
CA TRP A 40 -10.39 -3.04 16.28
C TRP A 40 -10.55 -2.78 14.78
N THR A 41 -11.66 -2.16 14.38
CA THR A 41 -11.97 -1.84 12.98
C THR A 41 -10.84 -1.04 12.32
N VAL A 42 -10.32 -0.03 13.02
CA VAL A 42 -9.26 0.85 12.51
C VAL A 42 -7.96 0.07 12.30
N LEU A 43 -7.59 -0.79 13.25
CA LEU A 43 -6.35 -1.57 13.20
C LEU A 43 -6.39 -2.55 12.01
N ILE A 44 -7.51 -3.26 11.85
CA ILE A 44 -7.73 -4.20 10.73
C ILE A 44 -7.71 -3.44 9.39
N ALA A 45 -8.38 -2.29 9.30
CA ALA A 45 -8.37 -1.46 8.10
C ALA A 45 -6.96 -1.00 7.73
N LEU A 46 -6.15 -0.58 8.73
CA LEU A 46 -4.77 -0.13 8.52
C LEU A 46 -3.87 -1.27 8.01
N VAL A 47 -3.99 -2.47 8.59
CA VAL A 47 -3.23 -3.65 8.19
C VAL A 47 -3.55 -4.03 6.75
N ILE A 48 -4.83 -4.10 6.38
CA ILE A 48 -5.22 -4.47 5.02
C ILE A 48 -4.78 -3.40 4.02
N ALA A 49 -4.92 -2.11 4.37
CA ALA A 49 -4.44 -1.01 3.55
C ALA A 49 -2.92 -1.09 3.32
N GLY A 50 -2.14 -1.39 4.37
CA GLY A 50 -0.68 -1.56 4.31
C GLY A 50 -0.26 -2.76 3.45
N THR A 51 -0.92 -3.91 3.58
CA THR A 51 -0.65 -5.08 2.73
C THR A 51 -0.95 -4.79 1.26
N LYS A 52 -2.07 -4.10 0.97
CA LYS A 52 -2.47 -3.73 -0.39
C LYS A 52 -1.44 -2.79 -1.02
N SER A 53 -1.04 -1.73 -0.32
CA SER A 53 -0.06 -0.76 -0.82
C SER A 53 1.33 -1.38 -1.00
N GLY A 54 1.74 -2.29 -0.11
CA GLY A 54 2.99 -3.04 -0.24
C GLY A 54 3.03 -3.90 -1.51
N LEU A 55 1.95 -4.63 -1.82
CA LEU A 55 1.84 -5.41 -3.06
C LEU A 55 1.93 -4.53 -4.31
N VAL A 56 1.24 -3.39 -4.31
CA VAL A 56 1.28 -2.43 -5.43
C VAL A 56 2.69 -1.88 -5.63
N LEU A 57 3.36 -1.52 -4.52
CA LEU A 57 4.71 -0.96 -4.56
C LEU A 57 5.71 -1.99 -5.11
N THR A 58 5.70 -3.22 -4.61
CA THR A 58 6.65 -4.25 -5.05
C THR A 58 6.46 -4.69 -6.51
N TYR A 59 5.21 -4.81 -6.98
CA TYR A 59 4.93 -5.38 -8.30
C TYR A 59 4.60 -4.33 -9.36
N PHE A 60 3.62 -3.44 -9.16
CA PHE A 60 3.16 -2.53 -10.20
C PHE A 60 4.07 -1.31 -10.40
N MET A 61 4.69 -0.80 -9.34
CA MET A 61 5.58 0.37 -9.43
C MET A 61 7.00 0.04 -9.95
N HIS A 62 7.20 -1.09 -10.62
CA HIS A 62 8.49 -1.48 -11.22
C HIS A 62 9.65 -1.65 -10.23
N LEU A 63 9.38 -1.86 -8.93
CA LEU A 63 10.43 -2.05 -7.91
C LEU A 63 11.38 -3.22 -8.20
N ARG A 64 10.93 -4.23 -8.95
CA ARG A 64 11.75 -5.37 -9.33
C ARG A 64 12.64 -5.13 -10.55
N SER A 65 12.40 -4.06 -11.33
CA SER A 65 13.02 -3.90 -12.66
C SER A 65 14.04 -2.76 -12.75
N GLU A 66 14.01 -1.75 -11.87
CA GLU A 66 14.97 -0.63 -11.92
C GLU A 66 15.58 -0.27 -10.55
N ARG A 67 16.82 0.27 -10.60
CA ARG A 67 17.74 0.64 -9.50
C ARG A 67 17.11 0.63 -8.09
N LEU A 68 17.17 -0.54 -7.46
CA LEU A 68 16.78 -0.79 -6.06
C LEU A 68 17.34 0.24 -5.07
N THR A 69 18.50 0.84 -5.37
CA THR A 69 19.16 1.83 -4.52
C THR A 69 18.36 3.12 -4.35
N VAL A 70 17.75 3.64 -5.42
CA VAL A 70 16.99 4.91 -5.37
C VAL A 70 15.70 4.72 -4.60
N PHE A 71 14.98 3.63 -4.86
CA PHE A 71 13.75 3.29 -4.15
C PHE A 71 13.99 3.00 -2.66
N LYS A 72 15.11 2.39 -2.28
CA LYS A 72 15.46 2.14 -0.87
C LYS A 72 15.65 3.44 -0.06
N ILE A 73 15.92 4.57 -0.73
CA ILE A 73 16.08 5.88 -0.09
C ILE A 73 14.79 6.68 -0.18
N ILE A 74 14.12 6.71 -1.34
CA ILE A 74 12.91 7.52 -1.55
C ILE A 74 11.73 7.01 -0.72
N ILE A 75 11.53 5.69 -0.62
CA ILE A 75 10.40 5.13 0.15
C ILE A 75 10.45 5.53 1.63
N PRO A 76 11.54 5.29 2.39
CA PRO A 76 11.59 5.72 3.78
C PRO A 76 11.59 7.25 3.93
N LEU A 77 12.16 7.99 2.96
CA LEU A 77 12.11 9.45 2.99
C LEU A 77 10.67 9.97 2.88
N VAL A 78 9.90 9.49 1.90
CA VAL A 78 8.49 9.87 1.73
C VAL A 78 7.66 9.46 2.94
N LEU A 79 7.90 8.26 3.49
CA LEU A 79 7.21 7.78 4.67
C LEU A 79 7.54 8.62 5.92
N ALA A 80 8.80 9.04 6.08
CA ALA A 80 9.23 9.93 7.15
C ALA A 80 8.58 11.30 7.04
N VAL A 81 8.58 11.91 5.85
CA VAL A 81 7.90 13.19 5.60
C VAL A 81 6.41 13.06 5.90
N PHE A 82 5.75 12.02 5.38
CA PHE A 82 4.33 11.74 5.65
C PHE A 82 4.03 11.61 7.15
N LEU A 83 4.88 10.90 7.90
CA LEU A 83 4.73 10.75 9.35
C LEU A 83 4.89 12.10 10.07
N VAL A 84 5.86 12.93 9.67
CA VAL A 84 6.03 14.28 10.21
C VAL A 84 4.78 15.12 9.96
N PHE A 85 4.22 15.10 8.75
CA PHE A 85 2.98 15.81 8.45
C PHE A 85 1.79 15.35 9.30
N ILE A 86 1.63 14.03 9.50
CA ILE A 86 0.61 13.49 10.41
C ILE A 86 0.81 14.03 11.83
N LEU A 87 2.03 13.92 12.38
CA LEU A 87 2.32 14.36 13.73
C LEU A 87 2.08 15.87 13.91
N LEU A 88 2.51 16.69 12.94
CA LEU A 88 2.25 18.13 12.96
C LEU A 88 0.76 18.44 12.89
N THR A 89 0.00 17.74 12.05
CA THR A 89 -1.46 17.94 11.92
C THR A 89 -2.18 17.58 13.22
N PHE A 90 -1.85 16.44 13.84
CA PHE A 90 -2.43 16.04 15.13
C PHE A 90 -2.02 16.97 16.27
N SER A 91 -0.78 17.46 16.27
CA SER A 91 -0.30 18.48 17.20
C SER A 91 -1.13 19.76 17.07
N ASP A 92 -1.29 20.28 15.85
CA ASP A 92 -2.09 21.48 15.58
C ASP A 92 -3.55 21.32 16.02
N LEU A 93 -4.17 20.17 15.72
CA LEU A 93 -5.51 19.81 16.21
C LEU A 93 -5.60 19.81 17.75
N ALA A 94 -4.60 19.27 18.44
CA ALA A 94 -4.57 19.22 19.90
C ALA A 94 -4.45 20.63 20.52
N PHE A 95 -3.59 21.49 19.97
CA PHE A 95 -3.43 22.87 20.46
C PHE A 95 -4.63 23.75 20.13
N ARG A 96 -5.28 23.55 18.96
CA ARG A 96 -6.48 24.30 18.57
C ARG A 96 -7.74 23.84 19.30
N GLY A 97 -7.86 22.54 19.62
CA GLY A 97 -8.98 21.99 20.38
C GLY A 97 -8.90 22.23 21.90
N GLY A 98 -7.72 22.58 22.41
CA GLY A 98 -7.47 22.84 23.84
C GLY A 98 -7.78 24.27 24.30
N VAL A 99 -8.07 25.20 23.38
CA VAL A 99 -8.56 26.55 23.72
C VAL A 99 -10.08 26.52 23.75
N LYS A 100 -10.64 26.12 24.90
CA LYS A 100 -11.99 26.49 25.32
C LYS A 100 -11.90 27.33 26.57
#